data_AF-A0A2E9C5X5-F1
#
_entry.id   AF-A0A2E9C5X5-F1
#
_cell.length_a   1.000
_cell.length_b   1.000
_cell.length_c   1.000
_cell.angle_alpha   90.00
_cell.angle_beta   90.00
_cell.angle_gamma   90.00
#
_symmetry.space_group_name_H-M   'P 1'
#
loop_
_entity.id
_entity.type
_entity.pdbx_description
1 polymer ?
#
loop_
_entity_poly.entity_id
_entity_poly.type
_entity_poly.pdbx_seq_one_letter_code
_entity_poly.pdbx_strand_id
1 'polypeptide(L)'
;MTITYTDKTNTRGKQILENGDTYEGEFKNDRKHGKGTLVSHNGRTYVGEWLNNMPHGHGINTFPNGKTYEGDFIEGKPVGEGLWTYSDGRTYSGVWKNGQFINENDQKEAPEYRIVTFIINFIVIGFMVSAVTLWVLILFGIVDY
;
A
#
# COMPACT_ATOMS: atom_id res chain seq x y z
N MET A 1 -9.06 14.67 29.94
CA MET A 1 -9.55 16.06 29.76
C MET A 1 -9.67 16.31 28.26
N THR A 2 -10.84 16.76 27.79
CA THR A 2 -11.08 17.08 26.37
C THR A 2 -11.31 18.59 26.27
N ILE A 3 -10.57 19.27 25.40
CA ILE A 3 -10.76 20.69 25.10
C ILE A 3 -11.28 20.77 23.67
N THR A 4 -12.49 21.30 23.49
CA THR A 4 -13.19 21.30 22.20
C THR A 4 -13.46 22.73 21.74
N TYR A 5 -13.20 23.02 20.46
CA TYR A 5 -13.47 24.30 19.80
C TYR A 5 -14.36 24.04 18.58
N THR A 6 -15.51 24.71 18.51
CA THR A 6 -16.48 24.51 17.42
C THR A 6 -16.27 25.55 16.33
N ASP A 7 -15.93 25.13 15.10
CA ASP A 7 -16.13 25.94 13.89
C ASP A 7 -17.46 25.48 13.24
N LYS A 8 -18.16 26.39 12.56
CA LYS A 8 -19.60 26.33 12.19
C LYS A 8 -20.04 25.12 11.35
N THR A 9 -19.15 24.21 11.00
CA THR A 9 -19.44 23.00 10.22
C THR A 9 -18.80 21.72 10.75
N ASN A 10 -17.70 21.78 11.52
CA ASN A 10 -17.04 20.62 12.15
C ASN A 10 -16.50 21.00 13.54
N THR A 11 -16.72 20.12 14.51
CA THR A 11 -16.18 20.27 15.86
C THR A 11 -14.71 19.86 15.84
N ARG A 12 -13.77 20.75 16.16
CA ARG A 12 -12.34 20.41 16.30
C ARG A 12 -11.98 20.36 17.77
N GLY A 13 -11.03 19.52 18.16
CA GLY A 13 -10.65 19.48 19.57
C GLY A 13 -9.43 18.64 19.83
N LYS A 14 -9.02 18.66 21.10
CA LYS A 14 -7.97 17.84 21.66
C LYS A 14 -8.55 16.92 22.72
N GLN A 15 -8.31 15.62 22.58
CA GLN A 15 -8.72 14.58 23.52
C GLN A 15 -7.47 13.88 24.06
N ILE A 16 -7.33 13.85 25.38
CA ILE A 16 -6.36 13.01 26.08
C ILE A 16 -7.09 11.75 26.54
N LEU A 17 -6.66 10.59 26.04
CA LEU A 17 -7.21 9.27 26.36
C LEU A 17 -6.62 8.76 27.69
N GLU A 18 -7.31 7.80 28.30
CA GLU A 18 -6.90 7.21 29.59
C GLU A 18 -5.53 6.51 29.51
N ASN A 19 -5.18 5.96 28.35
CA ASN A 19 -3.88 5.34 28.10
C ASN A 19 -2.74 6.35 27.86
N GLY A 20 -3.02 7.66 27.91
CA GLY A 20 -2.04 8.72 27.63
C GLY A 20 -1.92 9.10 26.15
N ASP A 21 -2.66 8.45 25.24
CA ASP A 21 -2.71 8.88 23.85
C ASP A 21 -3.37 10.26 23.74
N THR A 22 -2.89 11.08 22.83
CA THR A 22 -3.44 12.40 22.55
C THR A 22 -3.92 12.46 21.12
N TYR A 23 -5.21 12.77 20.93
CA TYR A 23 -5.77 13.07 19.62
C TYR A 23 -6.05 14.57 19.49
N GLU A 24 -5.71 15.14 18.34
CA GLU A 24 -6.09 16.50 17.96
C GLU A 24 -6.62 16.51 16.53
N GLY A 25 -7.87 16.90 16.34
CA GLY A 25 -8.51 16.81 15.03
C GLY A 25 -10.00 17.08 15.06
N GLU A 26 -10.67 16.71 13.97
CA GLU A 26 -12.10 16.89 13.82
C GLU A 26 -12.89 15.75 14.50
N PHE A 27 -14.10 16.09 14.95
CA PHE A 27 -15.03 15.21 15.62
C PHE A 27 -16.40 15.30 14.96
N LYS A 28 -17.08 14.15 14.90
CA LYS A 28 -18.48 14.03 14.49
C LYS A 28 -19.17 13.04 15.42
N ASN A 29 -20.23 13.48 16.10
CA ASN A 29 -20.97 12.67 17.08
C ASN A 29 -20.04 12.01 18.13
N ASP A 30 -19.15 12.81 18.74
CA ASP A 30 -18.16 12.36 19.74
C ASP A 30 -17.15 11.31 19.25
N ARG A 31 -17.02 11.15 17.93
CA ARG A 31 -16.03 10.26 17.31
C ARG A 31 -15.04 11.06 16.48
N LYS A 32 -13.78 10.65 16.48
CA LYS A 32 -12.74 11.16 15.58
C LYS A 32 -13.22 10.99 14.15
N HIS A 33 -13.14 12.06 13.38
CA HIS A 33 -13.63 12.14 12.02
C HIS A 33 -12.76 13.13 11.23
N GLY A 34 -12.84 13.16 9.90
CA GLY A 34 -12.12 14.15 9.09
C GLY A 34 -10.62 14.11 9.33
N LYS A 35 -9.93 15.26 9.31
CA LYS A 35 -8.47 15.28 9.49
C LYS A 35 -8.10 15.32 10.97
N GLY A 36 -7.08 14.55 11.35
CA GLY A 36 -6.60 14.56 12.72
C GLY A 36 -5.24 13.90 12.91
N THR A 37 -4.63 14.21 14.05
CA THR A 37 -3.36 13.68 14.51
C THR A 37 -3.59 12.88 15.79
N LEU A 38 -3.10 11.65 15.84
CA LEU A 38 -3.00 10.85 17.05
C LEU A 38 -1.52 10.68 17.41
N VAL A 39 -1.15 11.11 18.60
CA VAL A 39 0.14 10.80 19.22
C VAL A 39 -0.11 9.75 20.28
N SER A 40 0.37 8.53 20.06
CA SER A 40 0.30 7.47 21.04
C SER A 40 1.33 7.67 22.14
N HIS A 41 1.00 7.27 23.37
CA HIS A 41 1.92 7.31 24.51
C HIS A 41 3.23 6.52 24.26
N ASN A 42 3.19 5.55 23.34
CA ASN A 42 4.35 4.76 22.90
C ASN A 42 5.25 5.47 21.86
N GLY A 43 4.96 6.73 21.51
CA GLY A 43 5.75 7.51 20.54
C GLY A 43 5.37 7.29 19.06
N ARG A 44 4.36 6.46 18.78
CA ARG A 44 3.78 6.33 17.43
C ARG A 44 2.92 7.56 17.14
N THR A 45 3.03 8.11 15.93
CA THR A 45 2.19 9.23 15.49
C THR A 45 1.46 8.86 14.21
N TYR A 46 0.16 9.13 14.14
CA TYR A 46 -0.63 9.05 12.92
C TYR A 46 -1.18 10.43 12.57
N VAL A 47 -0.98 10.87 11.33
CA VAL A 47 -1.55 12.09 10.77
C VAL A 47 -2.31 11.70 9.51
N GLY A 48 -3.62 11.94 9.47
CA GLY A 48 -4.41 11.53 8.30
C GLY A 48 -5.89 11.73 8.49
N GLU A 49 -6.67 11.08 7.64
CA GLU A 49 -8.13 11.09 7.74
C GLU A 49 -8.63 10.05 8.75
N TRP A 50 -9.80 10.34 9.31
CA TRP A 50 -10.45 9.55 10.34
C TRP A 50 -11.91 9.36 9.97
N LEU A 51 -12.41 8.15 10.22
CA LEU A 51 -13.81 7.80 10.11
C LEU A 51 -14.22 6.98 11.32
N ASN A 52 -15.11 7.54 12.15
CA ASN A 52 -15.69 6.84 13.30
C ASN A 52 -14.63 6.23 14.25
N ASN A 53 -13.68 7.04 14.70
CA ASN A 53 -12.55 6.62 15.56
C ASN A 53 -11.48 5.73 14.91
N MET A 54 -11.57 5.44 13.60
CA MET A 54 -10.56 4.66 12.89
C MET A 54 -9.82 5.51 11.86
N PRO A 55 -8.51 5.30 11.67
CA PRO A 55 -7.80 5.82 10.49
C PRO A 55 -8.51 5.39 9.20
N HIS A 56 -8.69 6.33 8.30
CA HIS A 56 -9.34 6.14 7.01
C HIS A 56 -8.68 7.05 5.97
N GLY A 57 -8.94 6.82 4.67
CA GLY A 57 -8.40 7.66 3.60
C GLY A 57 -6.87 7.75 3.63
N HIS A 58 -6.31 8.85 3.13
CA HIS A 58 -4.86 9.04 3.11
C HIS A 58 -4.33 9.37 4.52
N GLY A 59 -3.18 8.78 4.86
CA GLY A 59 -2.50 9.11 6.11
C GLY A 59 -1.03 8.72 6.15
N ILE A 60 -0.35 9.27 7.15
CA ILE A 60 1.06 9.05 7.45
C ILE A 60 1.16 8.49 8.86
N ASN A 61 1.74 7.30 8.98
CA ASN A 61 2.01 6.63 10.23
C ASN A 61 3.52 6.62 10.52
N THR A 62 3.93 7.38 11.52
CA THR A 62 5.31 7.45 12.01
C THR A 62 5.49 6.55 13.21
N PHE A 63 6.47 5.66 13.13
CA PHE A 63 6.82 4.73 14.20
C PHE A 63 7.89 5.32 15.12
N PRO A 64 7.99 4.86 16.38
CA PRO A 64 8.99 5.37 17.34
C PRO A 64 10.44 5.24 16.88
N ASN A 65 10.72 4.29 15.99
CA ASN A 65 12.04 4.06 15.40
C ASN A 65 12.33 4.99 14.20
N GLY A 66 11.49 5.98 13.93
CA GLY A 66 11.65 6.94 12.83
C GLY A 66 11.21 6.42 11.46
N LYS A 67 10.74 5.17 11.36
CA LYS A 67 10.14 4.67 10.12
C LYS A 67 8.81 5.37 9.87
N THR A 68 8.47 5.60 8.61
CA THR A 68 7.17 6.12 8.22
C THR A 68 6.51 5.20 7.19
N TYR A 69 5.19 5.14 7.25
CA TYR A 69 4.36 4.62 6.18
C TYR A 69 3.40 5.73 5.75
N GLU A 70 3.34 6.00 4.46
CA GLU A 70 2.37 6.90 3.83
C GLU A 70 1.51 6.12 2.84
N GLY A 71 0.19 6.26 2.92
CA GLY A 71 -0.74 5.59 2.02
C GLY A 71 -2.17 5.60 2.53
N ASP A 72 -3.02 4.82 1.87
CA ASP A 72 -4.45 4.75 2.18
C ASP A 72 -4.76 3.78 3.32
N PHE A 73 -5.82 4.09 4.08
CA PHE A 73 -6.31 3.29 5.19
C PHE A 73 -7.81 3.02 5.06
N ILE A 74 -8.22 1.80 5.41
CA ILE A 74 -9.62 1.40 5.61
C ILE A 74 -9.71 0.67 6.94
N GLU A 75 -10.58 1.16 7.84
CA GLU A 75 -10.78 0.59 9.19
C GLU A 75 -9.47 0.42 9.98
N GLY A 76 -8.58 1.40 9.88
CA GLY A 76 -7.27 1.38 10.56
C GLY A 76 -6.22 0.49 9.90
N LYS A 77 -6.55 -0.22 8.81
CA LYS A 77 -5.61 -1.07 8.08
C LYS A 77 -5.13 -0.36 6.81
N PRO A 78 -3.81 -0.37 6.56
CA PRO A 78 -3.29 0.18 5.33
C PRO A 78 -3.68 -0.68 4.11
N VAL A 79 -4.01 -0.02 3.00
CA VAL A 79 -4.53 -0.60 1.75
C VAL A 79 -3.95 0.14 0.54
N GLY A 80 -4.01 -0.48 -0.64
CA GLY A 80 -3.64 0.16 -1.89
C GLY A 80 -2.13 0.37 -2.02
N GLU A 81 -1.73 1.39 -2.77
CA GLU A 81 -0.32 1.76 -2.88
C GLU A 81 0.13 2.51 -1.63
N GLY A 82 1.36 2.24 -1.18
CA GLY A 82 1.94 2.98 -0.07
C GLY A 82 3.46 3.05 -0.15
N LEU A 83 4.00 4.06 0.54
CA LEU A 83 5.42 4.37 0.62
C LEU A 83 5.93 4.10 2.04
N TRP A 84 6.88 3.19 2.17
CA TRP A 84 7.63 2.96 3.39
C TRP A 84 8.94 3.71 3.37
N THR A 85 9.18 4.56 4.36
CA THR A 85 10.47 5.25 4.56
C THR A 85 11.16 4.70 5.80
N TYR A 86 12.41 4.26 5.64
CA TYR A 86 13.27 3.85 6.75
C TYR A 86 13.84 5.07 7.47
N SER A 87 14.35 4.88 8.68
CA SER A 87 14.94 5.95 9.48
C SER A 87 16.19 6.61 8.85
N ASP A 88 16.80 5.95 7.86
CA ASP A 88 17.91 6.48 7.06
C ASP A 88 17.47 7.18 5.77
N GLY A 89 16.15 7.33 5.55
CA GLY A 89 15.57 8.01 4.40
C GLY A 89 15.36 7.12 3.17
N ARG A 90 15.75 5.84 3.19
CA ARG A 90 15.46 4.93 2.08
C ARG A 90 13.96 4.67 1.97
N THR A 91 13.44 4.75 0.75
CA THR A 91 12.01 4.58 0.47
C THR A 91 11.72 3.32 -0.34
N TYR A 92 10.61 2.66 -0.04
CA TYR A 92 10.12 1.48 -0.75
C TYR A 92 8.64 1.63 -1.02
N SER A 93 8.24 1.58 -2.28
CA SER A 93 6.83 1.55 -2.68
C SER A 93 6.34 0.12 -2.81
N GLY A 94 5.05 -0.11 -2.53
CA GLY A 94 4.40 -1.36 -2.92
C GLY A 94 2.92 -1.40 -2.59
N VAL A 95 2.32 -2.58 -2.73
CA VAL A 95 0.86 -2.77 -2.60
C VAL A 95 0.49 -3.44 -1.29
N TRP A 96 -0.44 -2.82 -0.58
CA TRP A 96 -0.93 -3.23 0.72
C TRP A 96 -2.33 -3.80 0.57
N LYS A 97 -2.52 -5.03 1.06
CA LYS A 97 -3.84 -5.69 1.07
C LYS A 97 -4.12 -6.23 2.45
N ASN A 98 -5.24 -5.80 3.03
CA ASN A 98 -5.67 -6.21 4.38
C ASN A 98 -4.60 -5.97 5.47
N GLY A 99 -3.77 -4.94 5.33
CA GLY A 99 -2.68 -4.64 6.26
C GLY A 99 -1.41 -5.47 6.05
N GLN A 100 -1.32 -6.28 4.98
CA GLN A 100 -0.12 -7.02 4.61
C GLN A 100 0.54 -6.39 3.38
N PHE A 101 1.88 -6.27 3.43
CA PHE A 101 2.69 -5.92 2.27
C PHE A 101 2.68 -7.08 1.28
N ILE A 102 2.23 -6.85 0.06
CA ILE A 102 2.44 -7.75 -1.08
C ILE A 102 3.78 -7.36 -1.69
N ASN A 103 4.77 -8.24 -1.54
CA ASN A 103 6.06 -8.00 -2.17
C ASN A 103 5.95 -8.24 -3.70
N GLU A 104 6.84 -7.63 -4.49
CA GLU A 104 6.85 -7.78 -5.95
C GLU A 104 7.05 -9.23 -6.44
N ASN A 105 7.62 -10.10 -5.61
CA ASN A 105 7.78 -11.53 -5.91
C ASN A 105 6.48 -12.31 -5.67
N ASP A 106 5.69 -11.95 -4.67
CA ASP A 106 4.36 -12.52 -4.39
C ASP A 106 3.38 -12.16 -5.51
N GLN A 107 3.55 -10.95 -6.08
CA GLN A 107 2.79 -10.53 -7.26
C GLN A 107 3.18 -11.35 -8.51
N LYS A 108 4.42 -11.84 -8.58
CA LYS A 108 4.91 -12.86 -9.54
C LYS A 108 4.70 -14.30 -9.03
N GLU A 109 3.93 -14.53 -7.96
CA GLU A 109 3.48 -15.85 -7.44
C GLU A 109 1.93 -16.11 -7.41
N ALA A 110 1.09 -15.08 -7.59
CA ALA A 110 -0.31 -15.13 -8.08
C ALA A 110 -0.65 -15.99 -9.37
N PRO A 111 -1.73 -16.79 -9.36
CA PRO A 111 -2.06 -17.71 -10.47
C PRO A 111 -2.21 -17.05 -11.86
N GLU A 112 -2.60 -15.79 -11.93
CA GLU A 112 -2.86 -15.06 -13.17
C GLU A 112 -1.63 -14.83 -14.07
N TYR A 113 -0.45 -14.46 -13.54
CA TYR A 113 0.74 -14.31 -14.41
C TYR A 113 1.40 -15.68 -14.70
N ARG A 114 1.13 -16.75 -13.92
CA ARG A 114 1.61 -18.11 -14.25
C ARG A 114 1.06 -18.56 -15.59
N ILE A 115 -0.23 -18.26 -15.83
CA ILE A 115 -0.92 -18.58 -17.09
C ILE A 115 -0.29 -17.78 -18.24
N VAL A 116 -0.11 -16.48 -18.07
CA VAL A 116 0.49 -15.60 -19.09
C VAL A 116 1.92 -16.03 -19.43
N THR A 117 2.75 -16.32 -18.41
CA THR A 117 4.14 -16.77 -18.60
C THR A 117 4.21 -18.12 -19.30
N PHE A 118 3.31 -19.05 -18.95
CA PHE A 118 3.21 -20.35 -19.61
C PHE A 118 2.82 -20.21 -21.09
N ILE A 119 1.83 -19.37 -21.41
CA ILE A 119 1.39 -19.10 -22.78
C ILE A 119 2.52 -18.46 -23.61
N ILE A 120 3.21 -17.45 -23.08
CA ILE A 120 4.32 -16.79 -23.76
C ILE A 120 5.46 -17.78 -24.03
N ASN A 121 5.86 -18.58 -23.04
CA ASN A 121 6.90 -19.60 -23.23
C ASN A 121 6.51 -20.64 -24.28
N PHE A 122 5.25 -21.09 -24.31
CA PHE A 122 4.78 -22.04 -25.31
C PHE A 122 4.79 -21.47 -26.73
N ILE A 123 4.38 -20.21 -26.88
CA ILE A 123 4.40 -19.48 -28.15
C ILE A 123 5.85 -19.32 -28.64
N VAL A 124 6.77 -18.88 -27.77
CA VAL A 124 8.18 -18.65 -28.12
C VAL A 124 8.88 -19.96 -28.51
N ILE A 125 8.63 -21.05 -27.77
CA ILE A 125 9.19 -22.37 -28.13
C ILE A 125 8.64 -22.84 -29.48
N GLY A 126 7.35 -22.64 -29.75
CA GLY A 126 6.74 -22.97 -31.05
C GLY A 126 7.41 -22.24 -32.23
N PHE A 127 7.71 -20.95 -32.07
CA PHE A 127 8.43 -20.17 -33.09
C PHE A 127 9.91 -20.55 -33.23
N MET A 128 10.56 -20.93 -32.12
CA MET A 128 11.96 -21.38 -32.15
C MET A 128 12.09 -22.72 -32.89
N VAL A 129 11.16 -23.65 -32.67
CA VAL A 129 11.15 -24.94 -33.38
C VAL A 129 10.90 -24.75 -34.88
N SER A 130 9.99 -23.85 -35.28
CA SER A 130 9.73 -23.59 -36.70
C SER A 130 10.87 -22.87 -37.41
N ALA A 131 11.58 -21.97 -36.72
CA ALA A 131 12.76 -21.30 -37.28
C ALA A 131 13.93 -22.26 -37.49
N VAL A 132 14.15 -23.19 -36.54
CA VAL A 132 15.21 -24.21 -36.65
C VAL A 132 14.87 -25.23 -37.74
N THR A 133 13.63 -25.68 -37.85
CA THR A 133 13.23 -26.60 -38.93
C THR A 133 13.33 -25.96 -40.30
N LEU A 134 12.90 -24.70 -40.45
CA LEU A 134 13.03 -23.97 -41.72
C LEU A 134 14.51 -23.78 -42.11
N TRP A 135 15.37 -23.41 -41.16
CA TRP A 135 16.81 -23.28 -41.40
C TRP A 135 17.46 -24.61 -41.81
N VAL A 136 17.07 -25.72 -41.17
CA VAL A 136 17.53 -27.07 -41.51
C VAL A 136 17.08 -27.47 -42.93
N LEU A 137 15.83 -27.18 -43.30
CA LEU A 137 15.32 -27.49 -44.65
C LEU A 137 16.04 -26.69 -45.75
N ILE A 138 16.39 -25.43 -45.48
CA ILE A 138 17.20 -24.61 -46.39
C ILE A 138 18.62 -25.17 -46.52
N LEU A 139 19.25 -25.59 -45.41
CA LEU A 139 20.61 -26.16 -45.41
C LEU A 139 20.72 -27.44 -46.27
N PHE A 140 19.67 -28.27 -46.25
CA PHE A 140 19.61 -29.49 -47.05
C PHE A 140 19.04 -29.29 -48.47
N GLY A 141 18.76 -28.03 -48.87
CA GLY A 141 18.25 -27.70 -50.21
C GLY A 141 16.84 -28.24 -50.49
N ILE A 142 16.04 -28.47 -49.44
CA ILE A 142 14.66 -28.95 -49.57
C ILE A 142 13.70 -27.79 -49.87
N VAL A 143 14.07 -26.56 -49.46
CA VAL A 143 13.31 -25.32 -49.69
C VAL A 143 14.27 -24.22 -50.15
N ASP A 144 13.92 -23.53 -51.23
CA ASP A 144 14.62 -22.34 -51.73
C ASP A 144 14.12 -21.06 -51.01
N TYR A 145 15.00 -20.05 -50.90
CA TYR A 145 14.77 -18.81 -50.13
C TYR A 145 13.77 -17.85 -50.78
#